data_AF-A0A7C7GB38-F1
#
_entry.id   AF-A0A7C7GB38-F1
#
_cell.length_a   1.000
_cell.length_b   1.000
_cell.length_c   1.000
_cell.angle_alpha   90.00
_cell.angle_beta   90.00
_cell.angle_gamma   90.00
#
_symmetry.space_group_name_H-M   'P 1'
#
loop_
_entity.id
_entity.type
_entity.pdbx_description
1 polymer ?
#
loop_
_entity_poly.entity_id
_entity_poly.type
_entity_poly.pdbx_seq_one_letter_code
_entity_poly.pdbx_strand_id
1 'polypeptide(L)'
;WRSFLAYEILFFWGLSAMLQASFTPDIAAGFPHFHYFRFWMGHQGVILALIYATVVYEIRPTFKSLIKSFIALNIFLVIAAIVNLLLDANYFWICGKPVNHIGERIPTLLDYMGPWPWYILTGEVVALAHFLLAYSPFYIIKRKEQK
;
A
#
# COMPACT_ATOMS: atom_id res chain seq x y z
N TRP A 1 -12.11 7.48 -20.25
CA TRP A 1 -10.89 6.67 -20.26
C TRP A 1 -10.82 5.86 -18.97
N ARG A 2 -10.88 4.52 -19.06
CA ARG A 2 -10.67 3.61 -17.92
C ARG A 2 -9.42 2.80 -18.22
N SER A 3 -8.35 3.00 -17.45
CA SER A 3 -7.11 2.24 -17.62
C SER A 3 -7.14 0.99 -16.75
N PHE A 4 -7.19 -0.18 -17.39
CA PHE A 4 -7.10 -1.46 -16.67
C PHE A 4 -5.74 -1.60 -15.98
N LEU A 5 -4.66 -1.08 -16.58
CA LEU A 5 -3.33 -1.10 -15.99
C LEU A 5 -3.29 -0.30 -14.67
N ALA A 6 -3.89 0.89 -14.67
CA ALA A 6 -3.97 1.71 -13.46
C ALA A 6 -4.78 1.00 -12.38
N TYR A 7 -5.93 0.41 -12.74
CA TYR A 7 -6.73 -0.38 -11.80
C TYR A 7 -5.93 -1.55 -11.23
N GLU A 8 -5.27 -2.36 -12.05
CA GLU A 8 -4.62 -3.58 -11.57
C GLU A 8 -3.43 -3.30 -10.66
N ILE A 9 -2.70 -2.20 -10.88
CA ILE A 9 -1.63 -1.76 -9.98
C ILE A 9 -2.24 -1.21 -8.68
N LEU A 10 -3.13 -0.22 -8.80
CA LEU A 10 -3.69 0.51 -7.66
C LEU A 10 -4.59 -0.35 -6.78
N PHE A 11 -5.23 -1.39 -7.32
CA PHE A 11 -6.07 -2.32 -6.56
C PHE A 11 -5.28 -2.94 -5.40
N PHE A 12 -4.11 -3.49 -5.69
CA PHE A 12 -3.28 -4.15 -4.69
C PHE A 12 -2.54 -3.15 -3.80
N TRP A 13 -2.02 -2.07 -4.37
CA TRP A 13 -1.35 -1.04 -3.59
C TRP A 13 -2.31 -0.36 -2.62
N GLY A 14 -3.50 0.01 -3.10
CA GLY A 14 -4.52 0.68 -2.31
C GLY A 14 -5.03 -0.21 -1.19
N LEU A 15 -5.46 -1.44 -1.49
CA LEU A 15 -5.97 -2.34 -0.44
C LEU A 15 -4.90 -2.80 0.55
N SER A 16 -3.62 -2.87 0.15
CA SER A 16 -2.53 -3.19 1.08
C SER A 16 -2.09 -1.98 1.90
N ALA A 17 -1.60 -0.94 1.24
CA ALA A 17 -0.95 0.19 1.90
C ALA A 17 -1.94 1.11 2.60
N MET A 18 -3.10 1.40 1.98
CA MET A 18 -4.06 2.34 2.58
C MET A 18 -4.77 1.72 3.78
N LEU A 19 -4.99 0.39 3.74
CA LEU A 19 -5.51 -0.34 4.90
C LEU A 19 -4.50 -0.32 6.05
N GLN A 20 -3.21 -0.52 5.78
CA GLN A 20 -2.16 -0.39 6.79
C GLN A 20 -2.13 1.04 7.37
N ALA A 21 -2.23 2.05 6.52
CA ALA A 21 -2.26 3.46 6.91
C ALA A 21 -3.49 3.80 7.78
N SER A 22 -4.59 3.06 7.68
CA SER A 22 -5.73 3.23 8.60
C SER A 22 -5.40 2.80 10.05
N PHE A 23 -4.50 1.84 10.25
CA PHE A 23 -4.13 1.35 11.60
C PHE A 23 -3.02 2.16 12.24
N THR A 24 -2.04 2.60 11.46
CA THR A 24 -0.94 3.46 11.93
C THR A 24 -0.86 4.71 11.04
N PRO A 25 -1.81 5.64 11.18
CA PRO A 25 -1.87 6.81 10.31
C PRO A 25 -0.69 7.75 10.55
N ASP A 26 0.03 8.06 9.48
CA ASP A 26 1.07 9.07 9.48
C ASP A 26 0.45 10.43 9.15
N ILE A 27 -0.05 11.11 10.21
CA ILE A 27 -0.69 12.42 10.11
C ILE A 27 0.01 13.42 11.03
N ALA A 28 0.30 14.60 10.49
CA ALA A 28 0.94 15.68 11.25
C ALA A 28 0.02 16.29 12.34
N ALA A 29 -1.30 16.17 12.19
CA ALA A 29 -2.27 16.67 13.15
C ALA A 29 -3.57 15.86 13.11
N GLY A 30 -4.12 15.58 14.29
CA GLY A 30 -5.39 14.87 14.49
C GLY A 30 -6.64 15.71 14.23
N PHE A 31 -7.81 15.14 14.47
CA PHE A 31 -9.09 15.85 14.34
C PHE A 31 -9.14 17.06 15.29
N PRO A 32 -9.68 18.22 14.87
CA PRO A 32 -10.34 18.51 13.58
C PRO A 32 -9.43 19.23 12.56
N HIS A 33 -8.13 18.94 12.50
CA HIS A 33 -7.22 19.64 11.60
C HIS A 33 -7.40 19.22 10.13
N PHE A 34 -7.07 20.11 9.17
CA PHE A 34 -7.10 19.80 7.74
C PHE A 34 -6.32 18.52 7.37
N HIS A 35 -5.17 18.28 8.01
CA HIS A 35 -4.35 17.07 7.80
C HIS A 35 -5.12 15.79 8.08
N TYR A 36 -5.96 15.77 9.11
CA TYR A 36 -6.83 14.65 9.44
C TYR A 36 -7.80 14.37 8.28
N PHE A 37 -8.58 15.37 7.87
CA PHE A 37 -9.58 15.20 6.81
C PHE A 37 -8.94 14.83 5.47
N ARG A 38 -7.84 15.49 5.09
CA ARG A 38 -7.10 15.20 3.86
C ARG A 38 -6.61 13.75 3.83
N PHE A 39 -6.05 13.27 4.94
CA PHE A 39 -5.56 11.90 5.05
C PHE A 39 -6.69 10.89 4.88
N TRP A 40 -7.77 11.00 5.66
CA TRP A 40 -8.86 10.03 5.63
C TRP A 40 -9.64 10.06 4.32
N MET A 41 -9.92 11.24 3.76
CA MET A 41 -10.58 11.33 2.45
C MET A 41 -9.68 10.78 1.34
N GLY A 42 -8.38 11.04 1.38
CA GLY A 42 -7.43 10.53 0.38
C GLY A 42 -7.30 9.01 0.43
N HIS A 43 -7.06 8.44 1.61
CA HIS A 43 -6.83 7.00 1.76
C HIS A 43 -8.12 6.19 1.60
N GLN A 44 -9.19 6.55 2.33
CA GLN A 44 -10.45 5.81 2.25
C GLN A 44 -11.19 6.06 0.94
N GLY A 45 -11.05 7.26 0.36
CA GLY A 45 -11.63 7.59 -0.93
C GLY A 45 -11.08 6.72 -2.06
N VAL A 46 -9.77 6.44 -2.06
CA VAL A 46 -9.19 5.54 -3.07
C VAL A 46 -9.63 4.09 -2.85
N ILE A 47 -9.69 3.60 -1.60
CA ILE A 47 -10.25 2.28 -1.31
C ILE A 47 -11.69 2.17 -1.86
N LEU A 48 -12.53 3.17 -1.59
CA LEU A 48 -13.91 3.22 -2.07
C LEU A 48 -13.97 3.23 -3.61
N ALA A 49 -13.13 4.02 -4.28
CA ALA A 49 -13.06 4.06 -5.73
C ALA A 49 -12.65 2.71 -6.35
N LEU A 50 -11.72 1.99 -5.72
CA LEU A 50 -11.28 0.66 -6.16
C LEU A 50 -12.38 -0.39 -5.95
N ILE A 51 -13.09 -0.34 -4.82
CA ILE A 51 -14.27 -1.20 -4.57
C ILE A 51 -15.34 -0.90 -5.62
N TYR A 52 -15.64 0.37 -5.88
CA TYR A 52 -16.62 0.78 -6.88
C TYR A 52 -16.24 0.28 -8.28
N ALA A 53 -14.98 0.45 -8.70
CA ALA A 53 -14.50 -0.09 -9.97
C ALA A 53 -14.62 -1.63 -10.04
N THR A 54 -14.46 -2.30 -8.90
CA THR A 54 -14.54 -3.76 -8.83
C THR A 54 -15.97 -4.28 -8.89
N VAL A 55 -16.88 -3.61 -8.19
CA VAL A 55 -18.28 -4.06 -8.03
C VAL A 55 -19.16 -3.52 -9.15
N VAL A 56 -19.08 -2.21 -9.44
CA VAL A 56 -20.01 -1.53 -10.36
C VAL A 56 -19.52 -1.60 -11.80
N TYR A 57 -18.20 -1.47 -12.02
CA TYR A 57 -17.63 -1.62 -13.37
C TYR A 57 -17.19 -3.05 -13.67
N GLU A 58 -17.38 -3.96 -12.73
CA GLU A 58 -17.09 -5.39 -12.86
C GLU A 58 -15.64 -5.68 -13.30
N ILE A 59 -14.72 -4.75 -13.03
CA ILE A 59 -13.30 -4.96 -13.31
C ILE A 59 -12.75 -5.86 -12.20
N ARG A 60 -12.17 -7.01 -12.55
CA ARG A 60 -11.66 -7.97 -11.57
C ARG A 60 -10.14 -8.09 -11.66
N PRO A 61 -9.41 -8.14 -10.53
CA PRO A 61 -7.99 -8.41 -10.55
C PRO A 61 -7.75 -9.86 -10.95
N THR A 62 -6.62 -10.12 -11.59
CA THR A 62 -6.16 -11.48 -11.93
C THR A 62 -4.89 -11.84 -11.16
N PHE A 63 -4.49 -13.12 -11.17
CA PHE A 63 -3.18 -13.48 -10.62
C PHE A 63 -2.02 -12.79 -11.38
N LYS A 64 -2.17 -12.57 -12.70
CA LYS A 64 -1.20 -11.78 -13.47
C LYS A 64 -1.16 -10.32 -13.01
N SER A 65 -2.31 -9.75 -12.66
CA SER A 65 -2.41 -8.40 -12.09
C SER A 65 -1.64 -8.28 -10.77
N LEU A 66 -1.71 -9.30 -9.90
CA LEU A 66 -0.93 -9.37 -8.66
C LEU A 66 0.57 -9.30 -8.96
N ILE A 67 1.06 -10.15 -9.87
CA ILE A 67 2.48 -10.19 -10.24
C ILE A 67 2.92 -8.83 -10.81
N LYS A 68 2.16 -8.26 -11.75
CA LYS A 68 2.47 -6.94 -12.34
C LYS A 68 2.53 -5.85 -11.29
N SER A 69 1.56 -5.82 -10.37
CA SER A 69 1.50 -4.83 -9.31
C SER A 69 2.68 -4.96 -8.33
N PHE A 70 3.11 -6.18 -8.05
CA PHE A 70 4.27 -6.45 -7.19
C PHE A 70 5.61 -6.07 -7.86
N ILE A 71 5.75 -6.32 -9.17
CA ILE A 71 6.89 -5.82 -9.96
C ILE A 71 6.87 -4.28 -9.97
N ALA A 72 5.72 -3.66 -10.20
CA ALA A 72 5.59 -2.21 -10.15
C ALA A 72 6.00 -1.65 -8.78
N LEU A 73 5.65 -2.33 -7.68
CA LEU A 73 6.02 -1.92 -6.32
C LEU A 73 7.54 -1.93 -6.14
N ASN A 74 8.21 -2.96 -6.66
CA ASN A 74 9.67 -3.09 -6.63
C ASN A 74 10.37 -2.01 -7.47
N ILE A 75 9.87 -1.73 -8.68
CA ILE A 75 10.38 -0.66 -9.52
C ILE A 75 10.25 0.69 -8.79
N PHE A 76 9.08 0.94 -8.20
CA PHE A 76 8.85 2.14 -7.41
C PHE A 76 9.78 2.22 -6.19
N LEU A 77 9.99 1.11 -5.47
CA LEU A 77 10.89 1.05 -4.31
C LEU A 77 12.33 1.46 -4.70
N VAL A 78 12.86 0.94 -5.81
CA VAL A 78 14.19 1.30 -6.30
C VAL A 78 14.27 2.78 -6.65
N ILE A 79 13.28 3.29 -7.38
CA ILE A 79 13.24 4.72 -7.76
C ILE A 79 13.15 5.61 -6.51
N ALA A 80 12.24 5.27 -5.58
CA ALA A 80 12.03 6.01 -4.35
C ALA A 80 13.27 5.99 -3.45
N ALA A 81 13.99 4.86 -3.38
CA ALA A 81 15.26 4.77 -2.66
C ALA A 81 16.31 5.72 -3.23
N ILE A 82 16.47 5.77 -4.55
CA ILE A 82 17.40 6.70 -5.22
C ILE A 82 17.01 8.15 -4.92
N VAL A 83 15.73 8.49 -5.08
CA VAL A 83 15.23 9.85 -4.82
C VAL A 83 15.43 10.25 -3.35
N ASN A 84 15.16 9.34 -2.41
CA ASN A 84 15.39 9.58 -0.98
C ASN A 84 16.85 9.90 -0.69
N LEU A 85 17.79 9.14 -1.27
CA LEU A 85 19.22 9.38 -1.09
C LEU A 85 19.68 10.71 -1.71
N LEU A 86 19.11 11.10 -2.86
CA LEU A 86 19.45 12.37 -3.52
C LEU A 86 18.93 13.59 -2.77
N LEU A 87 17.80 13.46 -2.06
CA LEU A 87 17.11 14.57 -1.40
C LEU A 87 17.28 14.58 0.13
N ASP A 88 18.09 13.66 0.68
CA ASP A 88 18.17 13.40 2.13
C ASP A 88 16.78 13.24 2.76
N ALA A 89 15.92 12.49 2.07
CA ALA A 89 14.52 12.27 2.45
C ALA A 89 14.30 10.83 2.92
N ASN A 90 13.12 10.58 3.51
CA ASN A 90 12.75 9.25 3.97
C ASN A 90 11.29 8.90 3.62
N TYR A 91 10.93 9.13 2.35
CA TYR A 91 9.61 8.75 1.85
C TYR A 91 9.43 7.23 1.89
N PHE A 92 8.20 6.79 2.20
CA PHE A 92 7.85 5.38 2.40
C PHE A 92 8.66 4.67 3.52
N TRP A 93 9.37 5.44 4.35
CA TRP A 93 10.22 4.92 5.41
C TRP A 93 11.25 3.91 4.88
N ILE A 94 11.85 4.18 3.70
CA ILE A 94 12.80 3.28 3.04
C ILE A 94 14.20 3.41 3.66
N CYS A 95 14.60 4.60 4.07
CA CYS A 95 15.94 4.92 4.60
C CYS A 95 16.02 4.89 6.12
N GLY A 96 14.90 4.64 6.81
CA GLY A 96 14.83 4.51 8.25
C GLY A 96 13.38 4.41 8.73
N LYS A 97 13.20 3.88 9.94
CA LYS A 97 11.89 3.76 10.59
C LYS A 97 11.37 5.15 11.02
N PRO A 98 10.04 5.34 11.13
CA PRO A 98 9.46 6.62 11.49
C PRO A 98 9.87 7.10 12.88
N VAL A 99 10.20 8.38 12.96
CA VAL A 99 10.46 9.13 14.20
C VAL A 99 9.58 10.37 14.25
N ASN A 100 9.23 10.83 15.44
CA ASN A 100 8.51 12.07 15.64
C ASN A 100 9.44 13.28 15.45
N HIS A 101 8.87 14.49 15.54
CA HIS A 101 9.59 15.75 15.35
C HIS A 101 10.72 16.02 16.36
N ILE A 102 10.82 15.25 17.45
CA ILE A 102 11.88 15.33 18.48
C ILE A 102 12.86 14.15 18.34
N GLY A 103 12.68 13.27 17.35
CA GLY A 103 13.55 12.13 17.08
C GLY A 103 13.20 10.85 17.83
N GLU A 104 12.05 10.80 18.52
CA GLU A 104 11.61 9.59 19.21
C GLU A 104 10.89 8.63 18.25
N ARG A 105 11.05 7.33 18.47
CA ARG A 105 10.48 6.30 17.60
C ARG A 105 8.96 6.27 17.68
N ILE A 106 8.29 6.20 16.52
CA ILE A 106 6.84 6.02 16.43
C ILE A 106 6.55 4.52 16.28
N PRO A 107 5.74 3.91 17.17
CA PRO A 107 5.39 2.50 17.08
C PRO A 107 4.71 2.16 15.76
N THR A 108 5.31 1.25 14.99
CA THR A 108 4.76 0.80 13.71
C THR A 108 5.01 -0.69 13.48
N LEU A 109 4.34 -1.26 12.48
CA LEU A 109 4.61 -2.64 12.06
C LEU A 109 6.10 -2.88 11.73
N LEU A 110 6.79 -1.87 11.19
CA LEU A 110 8.21 -1.92 10.85
C LEU A 110 9.09 -2.25 12.06
N ASP A 111 8.61 -2.04 13.29
CA ASP A 111 9.37 -2.32 14.50
C ASP A 111 9.65 -3.80 14.72
N TYR A 112 8.79 -4.66 14.17
CA TYR A 112 8.86 -6.12 14.27
C TYR A 112 9.59 -6.77 13.10
N MET A 113 10.15 -5.96 12.19
CA MET A 113 10.60 -6.38 10.86
C MET A 113 12.14 -6.40 10.73
N GLY A 114 12.87 -6.24 11.83
CA GLY A 114 14.34 -6.23 11.84
C GLY A 114 14.96 -4.85 11.59
N PRO A 115 16.31 -4.76 11.56
CA PRO A 115 17.01 -3.49 11.34
C PRO A 115 17.03 -3.07 9.87
N TRP A 116 17.33 -1.80 9.60
CA TRP A 116 17.59 -1.33 8.24
C TRP A 116 18.88 -1.97 7.68
N PRO A 117 18.95 -2.36 6.40
CA PRO A 117 17.90 -2.31 5.37
C PRO A 117 17.02 -3.58 5.32
N TRP A 118 17.25 -4.57 6.19
CA TRP A 118 16.62 -5.88 6.13
C TRP A 118 15.10 -5.86 6.30
N TYR A 119 14.55 -4.87 7.02
CA TYR A 119 13.10 -4.76 7.15
C TYR A 119 12.38 -4.50 5.83
N ILE A 120 13.08 -4.00 4.81
CA ILE A 120 12.53 -3.82 3.46
C ILE A 120 12.14 -5.18 2.88
N LEU A 121 13.00 -6.20 3.01
CA LEU A 121 12.72 -7.56 2.52
C LEU A 121 11.53 -8.19 3.26
N THR A 122 11.48 -8.07 4.58
CA THR A 122 10.30 -8.53 5.33
C THR A 122 9.06 -7.70 4.98
N GLY A 123 9.24 -6.44 4.59
CA GLY A 123 8.23 -5.53 4.05
C GLY A 123 7.59 -6.06 2.79
N GLU A 124 8.42 -6.57 1.88
CA GLU A 124 7.95 -7.21 0.66
C GLU A 124 7.15 -8.48 0.94
N VAL A 125 7.56 -9.29 1.92
CA VAL A 125 6.79 -10.48 2.34
C VAL A 125 5.41 -10.08 2.87
N VAL A 126 5.35 -9.05 3.73
CA VAL A 126 4.08 -8.52 4.25
C VAL A 126 3.21 -7.95 3.11
N ALA A 127 3.80 -7.19 2.19
CA ALA A 127 3.10 -6.65 1.03
C ALA A 127 2.52 -7.77 0.16
N LEU A 128 3.29 -8.82 -0.11
CA LEU A 128 2.85 -9.97 -0.87
C LEU A 128 1.72 -10.73 -0.15
N ALA A 129 1.81 -10.88 1.17
CA ALA A 129 0.74 -11.47 1.98
C ALA A 129 -0.57 -10.67 1.88
N HIS A 130 -0.51 -9.34 1.96
CA HIS A 130 -1.67 -8.48 1.73
C HIS A 130 -2.22 -8.59 0.29
N PHE A 131 -1.34 -8.68 -0.71
CA PHE A 131 -1.78 -8.82 -2.11
C PHE A 131 -2.52 -10.14 -2.33
N LEU A 132 -2.01 -11.23 -1.76
CA LEU A 132 -2.66 -12.54 -1.79
C LEU A 132 -4.00 -12.51 -1.05
N LEU A 133 -4.07 -11.84 0.11
CA LEU A 133 -5.31 -11.65 0.86
C LEU A 133 -6.34 -10.89 0.03
N ALA A 134 -5.96 -9.77 -0.58
CA ALA A 134 -6.82 -8.97 -1.46
C ALA A 134 -7.28 -9.75 -2.70
N TYR A 135 -6.44 -10.66 -3.24
CA TYR A 135 -6.79 -11.51 -4.38
C TYR A 135 -7.71 -12.69 -4.01
N SER A 136 -7.67 -13.14 -2.75
CA SER A 136 -8.33 -14.37 -2.31
C SER A 136 -9.83 -14.48 -2.63
N PRO A 137 -10.67 -13.42 -2.53
CA PRO A 137 -12.09 -13.55 -2.84
C PRO A 137 -12.33 -13.90 -4.32
N PHE A 138 -11.54 -13.34 -5.23
CA PHE A 138 -11.65 -13.56 -6.67
C PHE A 138 -11.19 -14.96 -7.08
N TYR A 139 -10.15 -15.47 -6.41
CA TYR A 139 -9.72 -16.85 -6.60
C TYR A 139 -10.81 -17.83 -6.18
N ILE A 140 -11.46 -17.60 -5.04
CA ILE A 140 -12.53 -18.47 -4.51
C ILE A 140 -13.76 -18.46 -5.43
N ILE A 141 -14.20 -17.27 -5.89
CA ILE A 141 -15.34 -17.13 -6.79
C ILE A 141 -15.09 -17.89 -8.10
N LYS A 142 -13.95 -17.63 -8.75
CA LYS A 142 -13.60 -18.28 -10.02
C LYS A 142 -13.54 -19.81 -9.90
N ARG A 143 -13.04 -20.34 -8.77
CA ARG A 143 -12.99 -21.79 -8.52
C ARG A 143 -14.38 -22.41 -8.35
N LYS A 144 -15.37 -21.67 -7.84
CA LYS A 144 -16.76 -22.13 -7.73
C LYS A 144 -17.44 -22.19 -9.09
N GLU A 145 -17.19 -21.22 -9.96
CA GLU A 145 -17.76 -21.18 -11.33
C GLU A 145 -17.21 -22.31 -12.23
N GLN A 146 -16.04 -22.86 -11.91
CA GLN A 146 -15.41 -23.95 -12.66
C GLN A 146 -15.83 -25.36 -12.19
N LYS A 147 -16.62 -25.47 -11.12
CA LYS A 147 -17.17 -26.72 -10.61
C LYS A 147 -18.61 -26.88 -11.04
#